data_AF-A0A7L3WFG6-F1
#
_entry.id   AF-A0A7L3WFG6-F1
#
_cell.length_a   1.000
_cell.length_b   1.000
_cell.length_c   1.000
_cell.angle_alpha   90.00
_cell.angle_beta   90.00
_cell.angle_gamma   90.00
#
_symmetry.space_group_name_H-M   'P 1'
#
loop_
_entity.id
_entity.type
_entity.pdbx_description
1 polymer ?
#
loop_
_entity_poly.entity_id
_entity_poly.type
_entity_poly.pdbx_seq_one_letter_code
_entity_poly.pdbx_strand_id
1 'polypeptide(L)' 'TGRRQAPGVYVWGPPAEETSSSHSTLSLTCLVRGFYPEDVSVEWQKNQEAMGPEAYEVTR' A
#
# COMPACT_ATOMS: atom_id res chain seq x y z
N THR A 1 8.67 17.86 -20.20
CA THR A 1 7.85 17.58 -19.00
C THR A 1 6.58 16.89 -19.43
N GLY A 2 6.21 15.80 -18.76
CA GLY A 2 5.00 15.02 -19.09
C GLY A 2 3.72 15.65 -18.51
N ARG A 3 2.56 15.23 -19.01
CA ARG A 3 1.26 15.63 -18.45
C ARG A 3 1.06 14.92 -17.11
N ARG A 4 0.61 15.64 -16.08
CA ARG A 4 0.23 15.06 -14.79
C ARG A 4 -0.86 14.01 -14.99
N GLN A 5 -0.68 12.85 -14.37
CA GLN A 5 -1.58 11.70 -14.47
C GLN A 5 -1.83 11.17 -13.06
N ALA A 6 -3.11 11.04 -12.69
CA ALA A 6 -3.50 10.49 -11.40
C ALA A 6 -3.16 9.00 -11.33
N PRO A 7 -2.78 8.49 -10.15
CA PRO A 7 -2.49 7.06 -9.98
C PRO A 7 -3.76 6.21 -10.05
N GLY A 8 -3.64 5.04 -10.64
CA GLY A 8 -4.51 3.92 -10.31
C GLY A 8 -4.04 3.30 -9.00
N VAL A 9 -4.96 3.11 -8.06
CA VAL A 9 -4.71 2.52 -6.74
C VAL A 9 -5.51 1.24 -6.61
N TYR A 10 -4.84 0.15 -6.23
CA TYR A 10 -5.42 -1.17 -6.07
C TYR A 10 -5.01 -1.72 -4.72
N VAL A 11 -5.95 -2.25 -3.94
CA VAL A 11 -5.70 -2.77 -2.60
C VAL A 11 -6.17 -4.21 -2.53
N TRP A 12 -5.31 -5.08 -2.01
CA TRP A 12 -5.64 -6.46 -1.72
C TRP A 12 -5.52 -6.73 -0.22
N GLY A 13 -6.45 -7.56 0.26
CA GLY A 13 -6.36 -8.13 1.59
C GLY A 13 -5.27 -9.20 1.68
N PRO A 14 -5.08 -9.79 2.87
CA PRO A 14 -4.12 -10.85 3.06
C PRO A 14 -4.44 -12.06 2.16
N PRO A 15 -3.41 -12.73 1.60
CA PRO A 15 -3.60 -13.99 0.88
C PRO A 15 -4.33 -15.04 1.74
N ALA A 16 -5.04 -15.96 1.08
CA ALA A 16 -5.76 -17.03 1.76
C ALA A 16 -4.81 -17.93 2.58
N GLU A 17 -3.56 -18.08 2.11
CA GLU A 17 -2.53 -18.85 2.77
C GLU A 17 -2.09 -18.20 4.10
N GLU A 18 -2.00 -16.87 4.18
CA GLU A 18 -1.65 -16.14 5.41
C GLU A 18 -2.78 -16.18 6.44
N THR A 19 -4.03 -16.22 5.99
CA THR A 19 -5.21 -16.25 6.89
C THR A 19 -5.58 -17.64 7.39
N SER A 20 -5.18 -18.69 6.68
CA SER A 20 -5.40 -20.09 7.05
C SER A 20 -4.27 -20.68 7.91
N SER A 21 -3.10 -20.05 7.89
CA SER A 21 -1.96 -20.40 8.74
C SER A 21 -1.95 -19.54 10.01
N SER A 22 -1.34 -20.03 11.08
CA SER A 22 -1.20 -19.30 12.36
C SER A 22 -0.12 -18.21 12.27
N HIS A 23 -0.15 -17.38 11.23
CA HIS A 23 0.75 -16.25 11.08
C HIS A 23 0.44 -15.20 12.16
N SER A 24 1.48 -14.67 12.81
CA SER A 24 1.35 -13.61 13.80
C SER A 24 1.09 -12.23 13.19
N THR A 25 1.32 -12.09 11.87
CA THR A 25 1.14 -10.85 11.11
C THR A 25 0.54 -11.16 9.75
N LEU A 26 -0.32 -10.26 9.28
CA LEU A 26 -0.97 -10.36 7.97
C LEU A 26 -0.53 -9.19 7.08
N SER A 27 -0.39 -9.45 5.79
CA SER A 27 0.04 -8.48 4.80
C SER A 27 -1.16 -7.81 4.12
N LEU A 28 -1.13 -6.48 4.00
CA LEU A 28 -2.00 -5.74 3.08
C LEU A 28 -1.14 -5.22 1.93
N THR A 29 -1.61 -5.35 0.70
CA THR A 29 -0.87 -4.88 -0.48
C THR A 29 -1.59 -3.71 -1.13
N CYS A 30 -0.87 -2.60 -1.35
CA CYS A 30 -1.33 -1.45 -2.12
C CYS A 30 -0.44 -1.27 -3.35
N LEU A 31 -1.01 -1.38 -4.56
CA LEU A 31 -0.32 -1.10 -5.81
C LEU A 31 -0.75 0.26 -6.35
N VAL A 32 0.24 1.13 -6.55
CA VAL A 32 0.07 2.46 -7.13
C VAL A 32 0.76 2.46 -8.50
N ARG A 33 0.03 2.70 -9.60
CA ARG A 33 0.62 2.67 -10.95
C ARG A 33 -0.04 3.63 -11.93
N GLY A 34 0.66 3.94 -13.02
CA GLY A 34 0.14 4.75 -14.13
C GLY A 34 0.08 6.25 -13.85
N PHE A 35 0.91 6.74 -12.94
CA PHE A 35 0.94 8.15 -12.53
C PHE A 35 2.16 8.89 -13.09
N TYR A 36 2.07 10.21 -13.10
CA TYR A 36 3.18 11.10 -13.44
C TYR A 36 3.00 12.45 -12.72
N PRO A 37 4.06 13.07 -12.15
CA PRO A 37 5.45 12.58 -12.06
C PRO A 37 5.61 11.37 -11.13
N GLU A 38 6.79 10.75 -11.10
CA GLU A 38 7.08 9.56 -10.28
C GLU A 38 7.13 9.81 -8.76
N ASP A 39 7.08 11.08 -8.35
CA ASP A 39 7.15 11.47 -6.95
C ASP A 39 5.77 11.35 -6.27
N VAL A 40 5.61 10.30 -5.46
CA VAL A 40 4.38 10.00 -4.69
C VAL A 40 4.72 9.52 -3.28
N SER A 41 3.82 9.77 -2.35
CA SER A 41 3.87 9.25 -0.98
C SER A 41 2.71 8.27 -0.74
N VAL A 42 2.96 7.28 0.12
CA VAL A 42 1.96 6.31 0.58
C VAL A 42 1.92 6.34 2.10
N GLU A 43 0.71 6.45 2.64
CA GLU A 43 0.43 6.44 4.08
C GLU A 43 -0.63 5.39 4.38
N TRP A 44 -0.37 4.55 5.37
CA TRP A 44 -1.36 3.60 5.89
C TRP A 44 -2.05 4.19 7.11
N GLN A 45 -3.36 3.96 7.19
CA GLN A 45 -4.17 4.39 8.33
C GLN A 45 -4.88 3.20 8.94
N LYS A 46 -4.92 3.15 10.27
CA LYS A 46 -5.73 2.21 11.03
C LYS A 46 -6.82 3.01 11.74
N ASN A 47 -8.08 2.73 11.43
CA ASN A 47 -9.22 3.46 11.99
C ASN A 47 -9.11 4.99 11.81
N GLN A 48 -8.66 5.44 10.63
CA GLN A 48 -8.44 6.87 10.29
C GLN A 48 -7.28 7.53 11.05
N GLU A 49 -6.51 6.78 11.82
CA GLU A 49 -5.28 7.25 12.46
C GLU A 49 -4.07 6.84 11.63
N ALA A 50 -3.20 7.79 11.32
CA ALA A 50 -1.96 7.57 10.59
C ALA A 50 -1.08 6.56 11.33
N MET A 51 -0.65 5.52 10.63
CA MET A 51 0.35 4.60 11.15
C MET A 51 1.74 5.22 11.01
N GLY A 52 2.62 4.95 11.99
CA GLY A 52 4.01 5.37 11.89
C GLY A 52 4.71 4.69 10.69
N PRO A 53 5.71 5.35 10.07
CA PRO A 53 6.44 4.81 8.93
C PRO A 53 7.20 3.51 9.26
N GLU A 54 7.43 3.22 10.54
CA GLU A 54 8.00 1.96 11.03
C GLU A 54 7.02 0.78 10.98
N ALA A 55 5.72 1.04 10.80
CA ALA A 55 4.68 0.03 10.86
C ALA A 55 4.37 -0.63 9.50
N TYR A 56 4.98 -0.17 8.42
CA TYR A 56 4.78 -0.70 7.08
C TYR A 56 6.00 -0.51 6.18
N GLU A 57 6.11 -1.34 5.15
CA GLU A 57 7.17 -1.24 4.15
C GLU A 57 6.60 -0.76 2.81
N VAL A 58 7.30 0.18 2.16
CA VAL A 58 6.97 0.65 0.81
C VAL A 58 8.02 0.11 -0.14
N THR A 59 7.61 -0.81 -1.01
CA THR A 59 8.42 -1.29 -2.12
C THR A 59 8.21 -0.38 -3.33
N ARG A 60 9.30 0.04 -3.97
CA ARG A 60 9.29 0.87 -5.20
C ARG A 60 9.28 -0.01 -6.44
#